data_AF-A0A2V7YA98-F1
#
_entry.id   AF-A0A2V7YA98-F1
#
_cell.length_a   1.000
_cell.length_b   1.000
_cell.length_c   1.000
_cell.angle_alpha   90.00
_cell.angle_beta   90.00
_cell.angle_gamma   90.00
#
_symmetry.space_group_name_H-M   'P 1'
#
loop_
_entity.id
_entity.type
_entity.pdbx_description
1 polymer ?
#
loop_
_entity_poly.entity_id
_entity_poly.type
_entity_poly.pdbx_seq_one_letter_code
_entity_poly.pdbx_strand_id
1 'polypeptide(L)' 'MLEASEATAAKRVIAFQIAQEMKRRRLTKSEMASRMKTSRPALERLLDPANRSVTLATLERAASAVGKRLKVELA' A
#
# COMPACT_ATOMS: atom_id res chain seq x y z
N MET A 1 17.48 10.37 -12.59
CA MET A 1 16.22 11.08 -12.22
C MET A 1 14.97 10.35 -12.68
N LEU A 2 14.97 9.62 -13.80
CA LEU A 2 13.81 8.87 -14.31
C LEU A 2 13.42 7.66 -13.44
N GLU A 3 14.36 6.79 -13.08
CA GLU A 3 14.05 5.57 -12.30
C GLU A 3 13.42 5.85 -10.92
N ALA A 4 13.92 6.88 -10.21
CA ALA A 4 13.33 7.32 -8.95
C ALA A 4 11.89 7.84 -9.12
N SER A 5 11.57 8.38 -10.30
CA SER A 5 10.23 8.85 -10.68
C SER A 5 9.29 7.67 -10.94
N GLU A 6 9.77 6.65 -11.66
CA GLU A 6 9.01 5.45 -12.02
C GLU A 6 8.68 4.58 -10.80
N ALA A 7 9.67 4.31 -9.94
CA ALA A 7 9.43 3.58 -8.69
C ALA A 7 8.41 4.30 -7.79
N THR A 8 8.49 5.63 -7.74
CA THR A 8 7.53 6.47 -7.02
C THR A 8 6.13 6.38 -7.64
N ALA A 9 6.02 6.34 -8.98
CA ALA A 9 4.75 6.19 -9.69
C ALA A 9 4.09 4.83 -9.40
N ALA A 10 4.83 3.73 -9.50
CA ALA A 10 4.32 2.38 -9.20
C ALA A 10 3.79 2.29 -7.76
N LYS A 11 4.56 2.79 -6.78
CA LYS A 11 4.13 2.82 -5.38
C LYS A 11 2.84 3.62 -5.19
N ARG A 12 2.70 4.78 -5.84
CA ARG A 12 1.50 5.63 -5.76
C ARG A 12 0.27 4.91 -6.31
N VAL A 13 0.41 4.21 -7.43
CA VAL A 13 -0.68 3.40 -8.00
C VAL A 13 -1.14 2.34 -7.00
N ILE A 14 -0.20 1.59 -6.42
CA ILE A 14 -0.54 0.52 -5.46
C ILE A 14 -1.18 1.10 -4.19
N ALA A 15 -0.60 2.17 -3.62
CA ALA A 15 -1.16 2.84 -2.45
C ALA A 15 -2.58 3.37 -2.69
N PHE A 16 -2.83 3.94 -3.88
CA PHE A 16 -4.15 4.38 -4.30
C PHE A 16 -5.14 3.20 -4.38
N GLN A 17 -4.74 2.08 -4.98
CA GLN A 17 -5.58 0.87 -5.06
C GLN A 17 -5.94 0.32 -3.67
N ILE A 18 -4.98 0.28 -2.74
CA ILE A 18 -5.23 -0.09 -1.33
C ILE A 18 -6.25 0.86 -0.70
N ALA A 19 -6.06 2.18 -0.85
CA ALA A 19 -6.96 3.18 -0.28
C ALA A 19 -8.39 3.09 -0.83
N GLN A 20 -8.55 2.82 -2.13
CA GLN A 20 -9.85 2.61 -2.75
C GLN A 20 -10.53 1.36 -2.20
N GLU A 21 -9.78 0.27 -2.02
CA GLU A 21 -10.33 -0.96 -1.49
C GLU A 21 -10.73 -0.82 0.00
N MET A 22 -9.95 -0.06 0.79
CA MET A 22 -10.33 0.32 2.15
C MET A 22 -11.67 1.07 2.15
N LYS A 23 -11.86 2.06 1.27
CA LYS A 23 -13.13 2.80 1.12
C LYS A 23 -14.28 1.87 0.75
N ARG A 24 -14.09 1.00 -0.26
CA ARG A 24 -15.09 0.03 -0.73
C ARG A 24 -15.56 -0.89 0.40
N ARG A 25 -14.65 -1.30 1.27
CA ARG A 25 -14.91 -2.18 2.42
C ARG A 25 -15.24 -1.44 3.72
N ARG A 26 -15.29 -0.10 3.70
CA ARG A 26 -15.51 0.75 4.87
C ARG A 26 -14.50 0.51 6.01
N LEU A 27 -13.24 0.20 5.65
CA LEU A 27 -12.17 -0.01 6.63
C LEU A 27 -11.58 1.32 7.09
N THR A 28 -11.56 1.52 8.40
CA THR A 28 -10.79 2.57 9.04
C THR A 28 -9.29 2.26 8.95
N LYS A 29 -8.46 3.30 9.16
CA LYS A 29 -7.00 3.13 9.26
C LYS A 29 -6.59 2.19 10.40
N SER A 30 -7.30 2.25 11.53
CA SER A 30 -7.00 1.39 12.69
C SER A 30 -7.32 -0.09 12.40
N GLU A 31 -8.46 -0.37 11.79
CA GLU A 31 -8.82 -1.75 11.39
C GLU A 31 -7.86 -2.29 10.34
N MET A 32 -7.50 -1.47 9.35
CA MET A 32 -6.54 -1.87 8.32
C MET A 32 -5.16 -2.16 8.92
N ALA A 33 -4.66 -1.31 9.82
CA ALA A 33 -3.39 -1.53 10.50
C ALA A 33 -3.41 -2.83 11.33
N SER A 34 -4.52 -3.11 12.03
CA SER A 34 -4.74 -4.36 12.76
C SER A 34 -4.70 -5.58 11.83
N ARG A 35 -5.43 -5.55 10.70
CA ARG A 35 -5.42 -6.64 9.69
C ARG A 35 -4.04 -6.87 9.08
N MET A 36 -3.28 -5.80 8.87
CA MET A 36 -1.90 -5.86 8.38
C MET A 36 -0.89 -6.32 9.44
N LYS A 37 -1.30 -6.50 10.70
CA LYS A 37 -0.41 -6.76 11.85
C LYS A 37 0.69 -5.70 11.97
N THR A 38 0.30 -4.42 11.87
CA THR A 38 1.23 -3.28 11.92
C THR A 38 0.64 -2.11 12.69
N SER A 39 1.43 -1.05 12.88
CA SER A 39 0.98 0.17 13.55
C SER A 39 0.28 1.13 12.58
N ARG A 40 -0.60 1.98 13.10
CA ARG A 40 -1.26 3.02 12.30
C ARG A 40 -0.27 3.95 11.57
N PRO A 41 0.84 4.42 12.18
CA PRO A 41 1.85 5.20 11.47
C PRO A 41 2.53 4.44 10.32
N ALA A 42 2.71 3.12 10.44
CA ALA A 42 3.26 2.30 9.36
C ALA A 42 2.29 2.22 8.16
N LEU A 43 0.98 2.09 8.41
CA LEU A 43 -0.04 2.20 7.36
C LEU A 43 -0.06 3.60 6.75
N GLU A 44 0.06 4.66 7.54
CA GLU A 44 0.06 6.03 7.02
C GLU A 44 1.24 6.29 6.09
N ARG A 45 2.44 5.80 6.44
CA ARG A 45 3.60 5.82 5.53
C ARG A 45 3.37 5.05 4.23
N LEU A 46 2.63 3.94 4.27
CA LEU A 46 2.25 3.22 3.04
C LEU A 46 1.33 4.08 2.16
N LEU A 47 0.32 4.71 2.76
CA LEU A 47 -0.69 5.51 2.04
C LEU A 47 -0.19 6.90 1.62
N ASP A 48 0.86 7.41 2.25
CA ASP A 48 1.41 8.74 1.98
C ASP A 48 2.10 8.81 0.61
N PRO A 49 1.62 9.63 -0.35
CA PRO A 49 2.22 9.76 -1.68
C PRO A 49 3.62 10.40 -1.69
N ALA A 50 4.03 11.05 -0.59
CA ALA A 50 5.37 11.62 -0.42
C ALA A 50 6.40 10.59 0.06
N ASN A 51 5.96 9.52 0.73
CA ASN A 51 6.85 8.43 1.09
C ASN A 51 7.20 7.58 -0.15
N ARG A 52 8.47 7.66 -0.57
CA ARG A 52 9.00 7.05 -1.80
C ARG A 52 9.34 5.57 -1.67
N SER A 53 9.49 5.04 -0.46
CA SER A 53 9.96 3.66 -0.26
C SER A 53 9.01 2.84 0.61
N VAL A 54 8.72 1.64 0.13
CA VAL A 54 7.99 0.57 0.83
C VAL A 54 8.57 -0.77 0.39
N THR A 55 8.50 -1.78 1.28
CA THR A 55 8.97 -3.13 0.94
C THR A 55 7.86 -3.95 0.28
N LEU A 56 8.22 -4.93 -0.54
CA LEU A 56 7.27 -5.89 -1.11
C LEU A 56 6.43 -6.58 -0.03
N ALA A 57 7.06 -6.99 1.08
CA ALA A 57 6.35 -7.59 2.22
C ALA A 57 5.29 -6.65 2.83
N THR A 58 5.51 -5.33 2.80
CA THR A 58 4.52 -4.35 3.26
C THR A 58 3.34 -4.26 2.30
N LEU A 59 3.63 -4.25 0.99
CA LEU A 59 2.60 -4.24 -0.06
C LEU A 59 1.76 -5.53 -0.03
N GLU A 60 2.40 -6.68 0.19
CA GLU A 60 1.74 -7.98 0.29
C GLU A 60 0.79 -8.04 1.49
N ARG A 61 1.24 -7.61 2.69
CA ARG A 61 0.36 -7.53 3.87
C ARG A 61 -0.82 -6.60 3.63
N ALA A 62 -0.60 -5.45 2.97
CA ALA A 62 -1.66 -4.52 2.65
C ALA A 62 -2.68 -5.13 1.68
N ALA A 63 -2.21 -5.77 0.61
CA ALA A 63 -3.07 -6.45 -0.36
C ALA A 63 -3.89 -7.56 0.32
N SER A 64 -3.26 -8.38 1.15
CA SER A 64 -3.92 -9.46 1.90
C SER A 64 -4.96 -8.93 2.89
N ALA A 65 -4.67 -7.85 3.61
CA ALA A 65 -5.59 -7.21 4.55
C ALA A 65 -6.90 -6.71 3.90
N VAL A 66 -6.84 -6.42 2.59
CA VAL A 66 -8.01 -6.05 1.78
C VAL A 66 -8.52 -7.17 0.89
N GLY A 67 -8.14 -8.42 1.16
CA GLY A 67 -8.61 -9.61 0.45
C GLY A 67 -8.19 -9.67 -1.02
N LYS A 68 -7.01 -9.14 -1.35
CA LYS A 68 -6.38 -9.22 -2.68
C LYS A 68 -5.03 -9.93 -2.57
N ARG A 69 -4.40 -10.18 -3.72
CA ARG A 69 -3.03 -10.70 -3.81
C ARG A 69 -2.18 -9.70 -4.58
N LEU A 70 -0.94 -9.46 -4.13
CA LEU A 70 0.03 -8.70 -4.89
C LEU A 70 0.47 -9.53 -6.09
N LYS A 71 0.43 -8.94 -7.28
CA LYS A 71 1.02 -9.49 -8.50
C LYS A 71 2.06 -8.49 -8.99
N VAL A 72 3.25 -8.98 -9.30
CA VAL A 72 4.37 -8.17 -9.82
C VAL A 72 4.86 -8.86 -11.09
N GLU A 73 5.04 -8.06 -12.12
CA GLU A 73 5.60 -8.48 -13.41
C GLU A 73 6.68 -7.47 -13.80
N LEU A 74 7.68 -7.94 -14.54
CA LEU A 74 8.67 -7.09 -15.18
C LEU A 74 8.22 -6.84 -16.61
N ALA A 75 8.35 -5.60 -17.06
CA ALA A 75 8.04 -5.18 -18.42
C ALA A 75 9.30 -5.18 -19.29
#